data_AF-A0A1J8Q792-F1
#
_entry.id   AF-A0A1J8Q792-F1
#
_cell.length_a   1.000
_cell.length_b   1.000
_cell.length_c   1.000
_cell.angle_alpha   90.00
_cell.angle_beta   90.00
_cell.angle_gamma   90.00
#
_symmetry.space_group_name_H-M   'P 1'
#
loop_
_entity.id
_entity.type
_entity.pdbx_description
1 polymer ?
#
loop_
_entity_poly.entity_id
_entity_poly.type
_entity_poly.pdbx_seq_one_letter_code
_entity_poly.pdbx_strand_id
1 'polypeptide(L)' 'EYDPIVPLQLTGNKTPIFFVHPGVGEVLIFVNLAKYFQNERPFYALRARGFEPGHPFFNTMDEMVSCYAAA' A
#
# COMPACT_ATOMS: atom_id res chain seq x y z
N GLU A 1 -15.51 4.80 -3.30
CA GLU A 1 -14.67 3.58 -3.20
C GLU A 1 -13.26 4.02 -2.82
N TYR A 2 -12.51 3.23 -2.06
CA TYR A 2 -11.17 3.60 -1.57
C TYR A 2 -10.11 2.78 -2.30
N ASP A 3 -9.11 3.44 -2.87
CA ASP A 3 -7.95 2.79 -3.49
C ASP A 3 -6.79 2.76 -2.47
N PRO A 4 -6.41 1.58 -1.96
CA PRO A 4 -5.33 1.45 -0.99
C PRO A 4 -3.93 1.48 -1.63
N ILE A 5 -3.81 1.37 -2.97
CA ILE A 5 -2.54 1.16 -3.64
C ILE A 5 -1.74 2.46 -3.69
N VAL A 6 -0.55 2.43 -3.11
CA VAL A 6 0.43 3.51 -3.19
C VAL A 6 1.64 3.03 -3.98
N PRO A 7 1.87 3.56 -5.19
CA PRO A 7 3.08 3.27 -5.95
C PRO A 7 4.28 3.98 -5.30
N LEU A 8 5.31 3.22 -4.93
CA LEU A 8 6.54 3.77 -4.33
C LEU A 8 7.72 3.74 -5.31
N GLN A 9 7.78 2.75 -6.18
CA GLN A 9 8.77 2.62 -7.24
C GLN A 9 8.17 1.78 -8.38
N LEU A 10 8.29 2.21 -9.64
CA LEU A 10 7.54 1.62 -10.77
C LEU A 10 8.40 0.99 -11.88
N THR A 11 9.73 1.10 -11.79
CA THR A 11 10.65 0.58 -12.80
C THR A 11 11.08 -0.86 -12.52
N GLY A 12 11.51 -1.57 -13.56
CA GLY A 12 11.80 -3.00 -13.48
C GLY A 12 10.64 -3.84 -13.98
N ASN A 13 10.88 -5.14 -14.18
CA ASN A 13 9.96 -6.02 -14.90
C ASN A 13 9.75 -7.39 -14.24
N LYS A 14 10.38 -7.66 -13.09
CA LYS A 14 10.05 -8.85 -12.30
C LYS A 14 8.71 -8.66 -11.59
N THR A 15 8.20 -9.75 -11.01
CA THR A 15 6.95 -9.78 -10.25
C THR A 15 6.88 -8.63 -9.22
N PRO A 16 5.84 -7.79 -9.27
CA PRO A 16 5.62 -6.72 -8.30
C PRO A 16 5.55 -7.24 -6.87
N ILE A 17 5.88 -6.38 -5.91
CA ILE A 17 5.73 -6.64 -4.49
C ILE A 17 4.80 -5.62 -3.85
N PHE A 18 4.00 -6.09 -2.88
CA PHE A 18 3.02 -5.30 -2.14
C PHE A 18 3.30 -5.42 -0.65
N PHE A 19 3.46 -4.28 0.02
CA PHE A 19 3.69 -4.23 1.47
C PHE A 19 2.47 -3.62 2.16
N VAL A 20 1.92 -4.35 3.15
CA VAL A 20 0.83 -3.84 3.99
C VAL A 20 1.42 -2.85 5.01
N HIS A 21 0.73 -1.73 5.24
CA HIS A 21 1.14 -0.76 6.25
C HIS A 21 1.33 -1.41 7.65
N PRO A 22 2.23 -0.86 8.50
CA PRO A 22 2.30 -1.21 9.91
C PRO A 22 1.13 -0.59 10.70
N GLY A 23 1.08 -0.78 12.02
CA GLY A 23 -0.09 -0.47 12.85
C GLY A 23 -0.70 0.94 12.76
N VAL A 24 0.05 1.95 12.30
CA VAL A 24 -0.44 3.34 12.15
C VAL A 24 -1.25 3.55 10.85
N GLY A 25 -1.22 2.62 9.90
CA GLY A 25 -1.93 2.78 8.62
C GLY A 25 -1.09 3.37 7.49
N GLU A 26 0.16 3.75 7.77
CA GLU A 26 0.97 4.61 6.90
C GLU A 26 2.11 3.89 6.14
N VAL A 27 2.27 4.29 4.89
CA VAL A 27 3.19 4.01 3.79
C VAL A 27 4.68 4.28 3.89
N LEU A 28 5.01 5.47 4.39
CA LEU A 28 6.23 6.21 4.07
C LEU A 28 7.48 5.55 4.65
N ILE A 29 7.31 4.68 5.65
CA ILE A 29 8.39 3.85 6.20
C ILE A 29 9.05 2.97 5.11
N PHE A 30 8.33 2.63 4.04
CA PHE A 30 8.85 1.80 2.95
C PHE A 30 9.56 2.60 1.84
N VAL A 31 9.52 3.94 1.82
CA VAL A 31 10.07 4.75 0.72
C VAL A 31 11.56 4.50 0.49
N ASN A 32 12.35 4.40 1.56
CA ASN A 32 13.78 4.12 1.42
C ASN A 32 14.06 2.66 1.04
N LEU A 33 13.20 1.73 1.46
CA LEU A 33 13.29 0.32 1.07
C LEU A 33 13.00 0.14 -0.43
N ALA A 34 11.96 0.81 -0.95
CA ALA A 34 11.56 0.72 -2.36
C ALA A 34 12.68 1.10 -3.34
N LYS A 35 13.58 2.01 -2.95
CA LYS A 35 14.74 2.42 -3.75
C LYS A 35 15.69 1.26 -4.09
N TYR A 36 15.79 0.25 -3.22
CA TYR A 36 16.66 -0.90 -3.46
C TYR A 36 16.13 -1.85 -4.55
N PHE A 37 14.87 -1.72 -4.93
CA PHE A 37 14.24 -2.50 -5.99
C PHE A 37 14.20 -1.78 -7.34
N GLN A 38 14.82 -0.59 -7.43
CA GLN A 38 14.83 0.19 -8.65
C GLN A 38 15.41 -0.59 -9.83
N ASN A 39 14.69 -0.59 -10.96
CA ASN A 39 15.00 -1.34 -12.17
C ASN A 39 14.97 -2.87 -12.01
N GLU A 40 14.59 -3.39 -10.84
CA GLU A 40 14.44 -4.82 -10.60
C GLU A 40 12.96 -5.25 -10.70
N ARG A 41 12.09 -4.62 -9.91
CA ARG A 41 10.64 -4.92 -9.85
C ARG A 41 9.85 -3.72 -9.34
N PRO A 42 8.59 -3.53 -9.77
CA PRO A 42 7.72 -2.54 -9.16
C PRO A 42 7.45 -2.82 -7.67
N PHE A 43 7.44 -1.76 -6.87
CA PHE A 43 7.16 -1.76 -5.44
C PHE A 43 5.91 -0.92 -5.14
N TYR A 44 4.90 -1.59 -4.59
CA TYR A 44 3.66 -0.98 -4.11
C TYR A 44 3.52 -1.18 -2.60
N ALA A 45 2.74 -0.31 -1.98
CA ALA A 45 2.30 -0.48 -0.60
C ALA A 45 0.80 -0.24 -0.47
N LEU A 46 0.18 -0.83 0.55
CA LEU A 46 -1.24 -0.73 0.83
C LEU A 46 -1.45 0.15 2.07
N ARG A 47 -2.12 1.28 1.89
CA ARG A 47 -2.37 2.28 2.94
C ARG A 47 -3.76 2.09 3.55
N ALA A 48 -3.91 2.43 4.83
CA ALA A 48 -5.20 2.42 5.49
C ALA A 48 -6.06 3.62 5.07
N ARG A 49 -7.37 3.38 5.00
CA ARG A 49 -8.39 4.44 4.95
C ARG A 49 -8.42 5.17 6.29
N GLY A 50 -8.70 6.47 6.31
CA GLY A 50 -8.81 7.25 7.56
C GLY A 50 -8.00 8.53 7.61
N PHE A 51 -7.15 8.80 6.61
CA PHE A 51 -6.32 10.00 6.57
C PHE A 51 -6.99 11.16 5.80
N GLU A 52 -7.92 10.84 4.90
CA GLU A 52 -8.60 11.79 4.02
C GLU A 52 -10.07 12.00 4.42
N PRO A 53 -10.62 13.22 4.25
CA PRO A 53 -12.05 13.45 4.41
C PRO A 53 -12.88 12.55 3.50
N GLY A 54 -13.99 12.01 4.02
CA GLY A 54 -14.87 11.09 3.27
C GLY A 54 -14.42 9.63 3.27
N HIS A 55 -13.31 9.33 3.93
CA HIS A 55 -12.72 8.00 4.03
C HIS A 55 -12.55 7.62 5.52
N PRO A 56 -13.62 7.19 6.23
CA PRO A 56 -13.55 6.86 7.66
C PRO A 56 -12.63 5.65 7.92
N PHE A 57 -12.28 5.33 9.15
CA PHE A 57 -11.50 4.11 9.42
C PHE A 57 -12.25 2.84 9.00
N PHE A 58 -11.51 1.75 8.78
CA PHE A 58 -12.11 0.42 8.72
C PHE A 58 -12.62 0.04 10.12
N ASN A 59 -13.80 -0.58 10.20
CA ASN A 59 -14.39 -0.97 11.48
C ASN A 59 -13.96 -2.37 11.92
N THR A 60 -13.47 -3.18 10.97
CA THR A 60 -13.01 -4.56 11.21
C THR A 60 -11.77 -4.88 10.37
N MET A 61 -11.00 -5.87 10.79
CA MET A 61 -9.87 -6.36 9.99
C MET A 61 -10.36 -7.00 8.69
N ASP A 62 -11.50 -7.70 8.70
CA ASP A 62 -12.05 -8.32 7.50
C ASP A 62 -12.46 -7.29 6.44
N GLU A 63 -13.00 -6.13 6.84
CA GLU A 63 -13.29 -5.01 5.93
C GLU A 63 -12.00 -4.52 5.25
N MET A 64 -10.93 -4.34 6.04
CA MET A 64 -9.62 -3.90 5.53
C MET A 64 -9.00 -4.95 4.59
N VAL A 65 -8.97 -6.22 4.99
CA VAL A 65 -8.41 -7.32 4.19
C VAL A 65 -9.18 -7.49 2.88
N SER A 66 -10.52 -7.40 2.92
CA SER A 66 -11.35 -7.49 1.71
C SER A 66 -11.07 -6.34 0.76
N CYS A 67 -10.92 -5.11 1.27
CA CYS A 67 -10.52 -3.95 0.48
C CYS A 67 -9.15 -4.13 -0.16
N TYR A 68 -8.18 -4.70 0.56
CA TYR A 68 -6.81 -4.88 0.09
C TYR A 68 -6.67 -6.00 -0.92
N ALA A 69 -7.42 -7.09 -0.78
CA ALA A 69 -7.39 -8.22 -1.69
C ALA A 69 -8.13 -7.93 -3.02
N ALA A 70 -9.06 -6.99 -3.02
CA ALA A 70 -9.84 -6.61 -4.21
C ALA A 70 -9.19 -5.53 -5.08
N ALA A 71 -8.18 -4.82 -4.55
CA ALA A 71 -7.42 -3.79 -5.26
C ALA A 71 -6.36 -4.41 -6.19
#